data_AF-A0A3M2VXC8-F1
#
_entry.id   AF-A0A3M2VXC8-F1
#
_cell.length_a   1.000
_cell.length_b   1.000
_cell.length_c   1.000
_cell.angle_alpha   90.00
_cell.angle_beta   90.00
_cell.angle_gamma   90.00
#
_symmetry.space_group_name_H-M   'P 1'
#
loop_
_entity.id
_entity.type
_entity.pdbx_description
1 polymer ?
#
loop_
_entity_poly.entity_id
_entity_poly.type
_entity_poly.pdbx_seq_one_letter_code
_entity_poly.pdbx_strand_id
1 'polypeptide(L)'
;MEVNLSSEGKAAASSSSRDADIEQSGLPASVQKILKGIRELQRKIEETMDQLQKVLNDQSLDPEERRTKAAALQTVLSTLQAQVSNSTADLSSLMNSLKSSDSDKTKAGMLVLAKM
;
A
#
# COMPACT_ATOMS: atom_id res chain seq x y z
N MET A 1 36.20 4.45 6.13
CA MET A 1 35.07 3.77 6.81
C MET A 1 34.17 3.20 5.74
N GLU A 2 34.33 1.92 5.39
CA GLU A 2 33.35 1.23 4.55
C GLU A 2 32.16 0.84 5.43
N VAL A 3 31.05 1.55 5.25
CA VAL A 3 29.79 1.22 5.90
C VAL A 3 29.23 -0.03 5.21
N ASN A 4 29.39 -1.18 5.86
CA ASN A 4 28.64 -2.38 5.52
C ASN A 4 27.17 -2.09 5.86
N LEU A 5 26.44 -1.49 4.92
CA LEU A 5 24.97 -1.43 4.99
C LEU A 5 24.48 -2.87 4.91
N SER A 6 24.15 -3.41 6.07
CA SER A 6 23.47 -4.69 6.22
C SER A 6 22.18 -4.68 5.38
N SER A 7 21.64 -5.86 5.06
CA SER A 7 20.42 -6.00 4.25
C SER A 7 19.26 -5.15 4.80
N GLU A 8 19.21 -4.98 6.11
CA GLU A 8 18.28 -4.13 6.85
C GLU A 8 18.50 -2.64 6.58
N GLY A 9 19.75 -2.18 6.48
CA GLY A 9 20.09 -0.79 6.11
C GLY A 9 19.74 -0.45 4.67
N LYS A 10 19.86 -1.40 3.74
CA LYS A 10 19.41 -1.23 2.34
C LYS A 10 17.89 -1.27 2.22
N ALA A 11 17.21 -2.13 2.99
CA ALA A 11 15.77 -2.16 3.06
C ALA A 11 15.22 -0.83 3.62
N ALA A 12 15.83 -0.33 4.71
CA ALA A 12 15.49 0.95 5.33
C ALA A 12 15.75 2.15 4.38
N ALA A 13 16.88 2.17 3.66
CA ALA A 13 17.17 3.19 2.67
C ALA A 13 16.19 3.14 1.48
N SER A 14 15.82 1.93 1.03
CA SER A 14 14.85 1.74 -0.05
C SER A 14 13.41 2.07 0.38
N SER A 15 13.05 1.87 1.65
CA SER A 15 11.76 2.34 2.19
C SER A 15 11.76 3.85 2.43
N SER A 16 12.86 4.44 2.91
CA SER A 16 12.94 5.91 3.05
C SER A 16 12.85 6.63 1.71
N SER A 17 13.35 6.03 0.60
CA SER A 17 13.14 6.63 -0.73
C SER A 17 11.70 6.49 -1.23
N ARG A 18 10.96 5.44 -0.80
CA ARG A 18 9.60 5.14 -1.28
C ARG A 18 8.52 5.87 -0.49
N ASP A 19 8.76 6.07 0.80
CA ASP A 19 7.87 6.80 1.69
C ASP A 19 8.38 8.22 1.96
N ALA A 20 9.37 8.70 1.20
CA ALA A 20 9.99 10.01 1.39
C ALA A 20 8.95 11.14 1.42
N ASP A 21 7.96 11.08 0.52
CA ASP A 21 6.84 12.00 0.43
C ASP A 21 5.97 12.00 1.71
N ILE A 22 5.77 10.83 2.31
CA ILE A 22 5.06 10.67 3.59
C ILE A 22 5.92 11.14 4.76
N GLU A 23 7.21 10.81 4.79
CA GLU A 23 8.14 11.19 5.87
C GLU A 23 8.40 12.72 5.88
N GLN A 24 8.50 13.33 4.71
CA GLN A 24 8.72 14.77 4.52
C GLN A 24 7.42 15.58 4.52
N SER A 25 6.25 14.92 4.62
CA SER A 25 4.94 15.59 4.60
C SER A 25 4.72 16.56 5.76
N GLY A 26 5.46 16.40 6.86
CA GLY A 26 5.24 17.11 8.12
C GLY A 26 4.03 16.60 8.91
N LEU A 27 3.37 15.53 8.45
CA LEU A 27 2.23 14.93 9.14
C LEU A 27 2.66 14.22 10.42
N PRO A 28 1.77 14.09 11.43
CA PRO A 28 2.06 13.34 12.64
C PRO A 28 2.50 11.90 12.36
N ALA A 29 3.43 11.36 13.16
CA ALA A 29 3.96 10.00 12.98
C ALA A 29 2.86 8.92 12.93
N SER A 30 1.78 9.08 13.71
CA SER A 30 0.63 8.17 13.68
C SER A 30 -0.11 8.21 12.34
N VAL A 31 -0.23 9.38 11.72
CA VAL A 31 -0.83 9.57 10.38
C VAL A 31 0.09 8.96 9.31
N GLN A 32 1.39 9.24 9.39
CA GLN A 32 2.39 8.66 8.49
C GLN A 32 2.37 7.12 8.54
N LYS A 33 2.22 6.53 9.72
CA LYS A 33 2.14 5.07 9.87
C LYS A 33 0.95 4.47 9.12
N ILE A 34 -0.22 5.10 9.19
CA ILE A 34 -1.40 4.64 8.45
C ILE A 34 -1.18 4.82 6.95
N LEU A 35 -0.62 5.94 6.50
CA LEU A 35 -0.31 6.19 5.09
C LEU A 35 0.65 5.15 4.51
N LYS A 36 1.72 4.81 5.24
CA LYS A 36 2.65 3.73 4.86
C LYS A 36 1.92 2.39 4.74
N GLY A 37 1.04 2.07 5.69
CA GLY A 37 0.20 0.87 5.62
C GLY A 37 -0.71 0.83 4.40
N ILE A 38 -1.35 1.96 4.05
CA ILE A 38 -2.17 2.08 2.84
C ILE A 38 -1.30 1.84 1.59
N ARG A 39 -0.09 2.40 1.54
CA ARG A 39 0.82 2.21 0.40
C ARG A 39 1.26 0.75 0.24
N GLU A 40 1.53 0.06 1.34
CA GLU A 40 1.81 -1.38 1.30
C GLU A 40 0.60 -2.19 0.81
N LEU A 41 -0.62 -1.84 1.21
CA LEU A 41 -1.84 -2.49 0.74
C LEU A 41 -2.06 -2.27 -0.75
N GLN A 42 -1.86 -1.05 -1.25
CA GLN A 42 -1.94 -0.73 -2.67
C GLN A 42 -0.93 -1.54 -3.49
N ARG A 43 0.31 -1.67 -3.00
CA ARG A 43 1.33 -2.51 -3.62
C ARG A 43 0.89 -3.97 -3.72
N LYS A 44 0.33 -4.52 -2.63
CA LYS A 44 -0.22 -5.89 -2.65
C LYS A 44 -1.37 -6.04 -3.64
N ILE A 45 -2.20 -5.02 -3.81
CA ILE A 45 -3.26 -5.02 -4.83
C ILE A 45 -2.65 -5.10 -6.23
N GLU A 46 -1.66 -4.26 -6.54
CA GLU A 46 -0.97 -4.28 -7.84
C GLU A 46 -0.29 -5.63 -8.11
N GLU A 47 0.43 -6.18 -7.12
CA GLU A 47 1.06 -7.50 -7.22
C GLU A 47 0.02 -8.61 -7.44
N THR A 48 -1.13 -8.55 -6.75
CA THR A 48 -2.21 -9.53 -6.92
C THR A 48 -2.89 -9.39 -8.27
N MET A 49 -3.05 -8.16 -8.79
CA MET A 49 -3.56 -7.92 -10.14
C MET A 49 -2.61 -8.44 -11.23
N ASP A 50 -1.30 -8.26 -11.06
CA ASP A 50 -0.29 -8.83 -11.95
C ASP A 50 -0.31 -10.36 -11.93
N GLN A 51 -0.39 -10.97 -10.73
CA GLN A 51 -0.56 -12.42 -10.59
C GLN A 51 -1.85 -12.92 -11.24
N LEU A 52 -2.95 -12.20 -11.08
CA LEU A 52 -4.23 -12.55 -11.71
C LEU A 52 -4.09 -12.54 -13.23
N GLN A 53 -3.48 -11.50 -13.80
CA GLN A 53 -3.21 -11.44 -15.24
C GLN A 53 -2.29 -12.57 -15.70
N LYS A 54 -1.25 -12.91 -14.94
CA LYS A 54 -0.37 -14.05 -15.24
C LYS A 54 -1.14 -15.36 -15.27
N VAL A 55 -1.96 -15.64 -14.26
CA VAL A 55 -2.81 -16.84 -14.21
C VAL A 55 -3.76 -16.88 -15.40
N LEU A 56 -4.40 -15.77 -15.74
CA LEU A 56 -5.35 -15.72 -16.86
C LEU A 56 -4.68 -15.97 -18.23
N ASN A 57 -3.44 -15.51 -18.40
CA ASN A 57 -2.66 -15.68 -19.62
C ASN A 57 -1.85 -16.99 -19.66
N ASP A 58 -1.75 -17.72 -18.55
CA ASP A 58 -0.98 -18.95 -18.44
C ASP A 58 -1.67 -20.10 -19.19
N GLN A 59 -1.19 -20.37 -20.40
CA GLN A 59 -1.70 -21.44 -21.26
C GLN A 59 -1.30 -22.84 -20.78
N SER A 60 -0.39 -22.97 -19.82
CA SER A 60 -0.02 -24.27 -19.24
C SER A 60 -1.06 -24.80 -18.24
N LEU A 61 -1.95 -23.93 -17.75
CA LEU A 61 -3.03 -24.30 -16.83
C LEU A 61 -4.28 -24.72 -17.58
N ASP A 62 -4.91 -25.79 -17.08
CA ASP A 62 -6.24 -26.20 -17.52
C ASP A 62 -7.28 -25.11 -17.20
N PRO A 63 -8.37 -25.01 -17.99
CA PRO A 63 -9.38 -23.95 -17.82
C PRO A 63 -9.99 -23.88 -16.42
N GLU A 64 -10.20 -25.03 -15.79
CA GLU A 64 -10.76 -25.13 -14.44
C GLU A 64 -9.76 -24.66 -13.38
N GLU A 65 -8.49 -25.10 -13.46
CA GLU A 65 -7.44 -24.62 -12.55
C GLU A 65 -7.23 -23.11 -12.66
N ARG A 66 -7.26 -22.59 -13.88
CA ARG A 66 -7.15 -21.16 -14.15
C ARG A 66 -8.28 -20.38 -13.50
N ARG A 67 -9.52 -20.87 -13.63
CA ARG A 67 -10.71 -20.26 -12.99
C ARG A 67 -10.61 -20.29 -11.48
N THR A 68 -10.24 -21.43 -10.89
CA THR A 68 -10.11 -21.56 -9.43
C THR A 68 -9.04 -20.62 -8.87
N LYS A 69 -7.86 -20.56 -9.50
CA LYS A 69 -6.78 -19.64 -9.10
C LYS A 69 -7.20 -18.17 -9.27
N ALA A 70 -7.84 -17.83 -10.39
CA ALA A 70 -8.34 -16.49 -10.62
C ALA A 70 -9.39 -16.06 -9.58
N ALA A 71 -10.34 -16.94 -9.23
CA ALA A 71 -11.35 -16.68 -8.21
C ALA A 71 -10.74 -16.47 -6.81
N ALA A 72 -9.71 -17.25 -6.47
CA ALA A 72 -8.97 -17.06 -5.22
C ALA A 72 -8.27 -15.69 -5.19
N LEU A 73 -7.58 -15.31 -6.26
CA LEU A 73 -6.93 -14.00 -6.37
C LEU A 73 -7.93 -12.84 -6.35
N GLN A 74 -9.11 -12.99 -6.97
CA GLN A 74 -10.20 -12.00 -6.88
C GLN A 74 -10.73 -11.83 -5.44
N THR A 75 -10.80 -12.91 -4.66
CA THR A 75 -11.19 -12.86 -3.24
C THR A 75 -10.14 -12.11 -2.41
N VAL A 76 -8.85 -12.36 -2.68
CA VAL A 76 -7.73 -11.64 -2.05
C VAL A 76 -7.79 -10.15 -2.42
N LEU A 77 -8.01 -9.82 -3.70
CA LEU A 77 -8.17 -8.43 -4.15
C LEU A 77 -9.30 -7.72 -3.42
N SER A 78 -10.46 -8.36 -3.30
CA SER A 78 -11.62 -7.79 -2.60
C SER A 78 -11.31 -7.51 -1.12
N THR A 79 -10.57 -8.42 -0.48
CA THR A 79 -10.12 -8.28 0.91
C THR A 79 -9.13 -7.12 1.06
N LEU A 80 -8.15 -7.00 0.16
CA LEU A 80 -7.16 -5.92 0.18
C LEU A 80 -7.81 -4.56 -0.06
N GLN A 81 -8.78 -4.48 -0.99
CA GLN A 81 -9.55 -3.26 -1.24
C GLN A 81 -10.36 -2.84 0.00
N ALA A 82 -10.98 -3.79 0.70
CA ALA A 82 -11.66 -3.51 1.96
C ALA A 82 -10.69 -3.00 3.04
N GLN A 83 -9.48 -3.57 3.12
CA GLN A 83 -8.44 -3.10 4.04
C GLN A 83 -7.99 -1.67 3.72
N VAL A 84 -7.81 -1.31 2.44
CA VAL A 84 -7.49 0.06 2.03
C VAL A 84 -8.60 1.03 2.46
N SER A 85 -9.86 0.66 2.24
CA SER A 85 -11.01 1.47 2.66
C SER A 85 -11.03 1.68 4.17
N ASN A 86 -10.84 0.61 4.94
CA ASN A 86 -10.80 0.67 6.40
C ASN A 86 -9.63 1.53 6.90
N SER A 87 -8.42 1.35 6.37
CA SER A 87 -7.28 2.17 6.74
C SER A 87 -7.46 3.65 6.35
N THR A 88 -8.17 3.93 5.26
CA THR A 88 -8.52 5.32 4.87
C THR A 88 -9.55 5.92 5.84
N ALA A 89 -10.50 5.13 6.33
CA ALA A 89 -11.43 5.54 7.38
C ALA A 89 -10.71 5.80 8.71
N ASP A 90 -9.78 4.91 9.10
CA ASP A 90 -8.92 5.08 10.29
C ASP A 90 -8.07 6.33 10.18
N LEU A 91 -7.51 6.61 9.00
CA LEU A 91 -6.77 7.84 8.71
C LEU A 91 -7.65 9.08 8.96
N SER A 92 -8.85 9.11 8.37
CA SER A 92 -9.79 10.22 8.54
C SER A 92 -10.19 10.41 10.01
N SER A 93 -10.49 9.32 10.72
CA SER A 93 -10.83 9.33 12.14
C SER A 93 -9.68 9.87 12.99
N LEU A 94 -8.45 9.39 12.75
CA LEU A 94 -7.25 9.86 13.43
C LEU A 94 -7.02 11.36 13.18
N MET A 95 -7.14 11.81 11.93
CA MET A 95 -6.93 13.22 11.60
C MET A 95 -7.97 14.13 12.26
N ASN A 96 -9.22 13.68 12.35
CA ASN A 96 -10.28 14.39 13.08
C ASN A 96 -10.01 14.42 14.59
N SER A 97 -9.56 13.30 15.18
CA SER A 97 -9.19 13.20 16.59
C SER A 97 -8.03 14.15 16.95
N LEU A 98 -7.04 14.26 16.07
CA LEU A 98 -5.91 15.17 16.20
C LEU A 98 -6.27 16.65 15.94
N LYS A 99 -7.53 16.95 15.57
CA LYS A 99 -7.97 18.28 15.11
C LYS A 99 -7.04 18.83 14.03
N SER A 100 -6.62 17.96 13.11
CA SER A 100 -5.71 18.30 12.02
C SER A 100 -6.31 19.41 11.16
N SER A 101 -5.45 20.29 10.62
CA SER A 101 -5.90 21.35 9.73
C SER A 101 -6.49 20.77 8.44
N ASP A 102 -7.34 21.54 7.77
CA ASP A 102 -7.87 21.13 6.46
C ASP A 102 -6.74 20.90 5.44
N SER A 103 -5.67 21.70 5.52
CA SER A 103 -4.46 21.51 4.71
C SER A 103 -3.81 20.14 4.95
N ASP A 104 -3.70 19.71 6.22
CA ASP A 104 -3.14 18.41 6.55
C ASP A 104 -4.04 17.29 6.03
N LYS A 105 -5.37 17.40 6.21
CA LYS A 105 -6.34 16.42 5.70
C LYS A 105 -6.25 16.29 4.18
N THR A 106 -6.17 17.41 3.46
CA THR A 106 -5.95 17.41 2.01
C THR A 106 -4.62 16.76 1.66
N LYS A 107 -3.52 17.08 2.37
CA LYS A 107 -2.21 16.48 2.14
C LYS A 107 -2.22 14.97 2.34
N ALA A 108 -2.80 14.47 3.43
CA ALA A 108 -2.94 13.04 3.67
C ALA A 108 -3.80 12.36 2.60
N GLY A 109 -4.90 12.98 2.18
CA GLY A 109 -5.72 12.48 1.06
C GLY A 109 -4.95 12.41 -0.25
N MET A 110 -4.12 13.41 -0.55
CA MET A 110 -3.24 13.38 -1.73
C MET A 110 -2.19 12.28 -1.63
N LEU A 111 -1.62 12.02 -0.46
CA LEU A 111 -0.64 10.94 -0.26
C LEU A 111 -1.26 9.54 -0.38
N VAL A 112 -2.53 9.37 -0.01
CA VAL A 112 -3.28 8.12 -0.27
C VAL A 112 -3.46 7.88 -1.77
N LEU A 113 -3.72 8.95 -2.53
CA LEU A 113 -3.97 8.88 -3.97
C LEU A 113 -2.70 8.98 -4.82
N ALA A 114 -1.57 9.31 -4.21
CA ALA A 114 -0.27 9.41 -4.87
C ALA A 114 0.14 8.02 -5.36
N LYS A 115 -0.21 7.77 -6.62
CA LYS A 115 0.12 6.53 -7.31
C LYS A 115 1.64 6.38 -7.37
N MET A 116 2.11 5.17 -7.14
CA MET A 116 3.52 4.77 -7.33
C MET A 116 3.93 4.88 -8.80
#